data_AF-A0A8J6JSN5-F1
#
_entry.id   AF-A0A8J6JSN5-F1
#
_cell.length_a   1.000
_cell.length_b   1.000
_cell.length_c   1.000
_cell.angle_alpha   90.00
_cell.angle_beta   90.00
_cell.angle_gamma   90.00
#
_symmetry.space_group_name_H-M   'P 1'
#
loop_
_entity.id
_entity.type
_entity.pdbx_description
1 polymer ?
#
loop_
_entity_poly.entity_id
_entity_poly.type
_entity_poly.pdbx_seq_one_letter_code
_entity_poly.pdbx_strand_id
1 'polypeptide(L)' 'YFHPWEIDPGQPRVAAGMRSRLRHYTGLASKAPRLARLLRDFNWGRLDDVHAAALGQAAPPPGMQMAAE' A
#
# COMPACT_ATOMS: atom_id res chain seq x y z
N TYR A 1 -1.88 6.03 4.01
CA TYR A 1 -3.18 5.70 4.61
C TYR A 1 -4.27 6.24 3.70
N PHE A 2 -5.25 5.42 3.33
CA PHE A 2 -6.44 5.82 2.56
C PHE A 2 -7.69 5.41 3.34
N HIS A 3 -8.71 6.25 3.32
CA HIS A 3 -10.00 5.91 3.93
C HIS A 3 -10.67 4.81 3.08
N PRO A 4 -11.44 3.87 3.69
CA PRO A 4 -12.14 2.83 2.94
C PRO A 4 -13.03 3.36 1.81
N TRP A 5 -13.65 4.52 2.04
CA TRP A 5 -14.48 5.24 1.07
C TRP A 5 -13.70 5.74 -0.15
N GLU A 6 -12.38 5.84 -0.07
CA GLU A 6 -11.57 6.29 -1.20
C GLU A 6 -11.32 5.18 -2.22
N ILE A 7 -11.62 3.92 -1.90
CA ILE A 7 -11.40 2.75 -2.77
C ILE A 7 -12.69 1.95 -3.06
N ASP A 8 -13.81 2.29 -2.42
CA ASP A 8 -15.11 1.63 -2.60
C ASP A 8 -15.97 2.32 -3.68
N PRO A 9 -16.16 1.72 -4.88
CA PRO A 9 -17.03 2.27 -5.92
C PRO A 9 -18.53 2.14 -5.59
N GLY A 10 -18.88 1.24 -4.67
CA GLY A 10 -20.25 0.96 -4.23
C GLY A 10 -20.77 1.89 -3.14
N GLN A 11 -19.95 2.85 -2.68
CA GLN A 11 -20.34 3.78 -1.63
C GLN A 11 -21.60 4.58 -2.01
N PRO A 12 -22.45 4.92 -1.03
CA PRO A 12 -23.58 5.83 -1.23
C PRO A 12 -23.16 7.17 -1.82
N ARG A 13 -23.94 7.69 -2.77
CA ARG A 13 -23.66 9.01 -3.37
C ARG A 13 -24.16 10.13 -2.48
N VAL A 14 -23.23 10.87 -1.90
CA VAL A 14 -23.53 12.06 -1.09
C VAL A 14 -24.09 13.20 -1.96
N ALA A 15 -25.19 13.81 -1.51
CA ALA A 15 -25.72 15.04 -2.07
C ALA A 15 -24.82 16.21 -1.68
N ALA A 16 -23.98 16.66 -2.61
CA ALA A 16 -23.00 17.72 -2.38
C ALA A 16 -22.79 18.54 -3.67
N GLY A 17 -22.25 19.75 -3.52
CA GLY A 17 -21.91 20.60 -4.66
C GLY A 17 -20.90 19.94 -5.63
N MET A 18 -20.87 20.43 -6.88
CA MET A 18 -20.08 19.84 -7.97
C MET A 18 -18.60 19.64 -7.61
N ARG A 19 -17.95 20.63 -6.99
CA ARG A 19 -16.55 20.54 -6.56
C ARG A 19 -16.31 19.41 -5.57
N SER A 20 -17.26 19.18 -4.66
CA SER A 20 -17.17 18.08 -3.69
C SER A 20 -17.26 16.75 -4.40
N ARG A 21 -18.26 16.57 -5.26
CA ARG A 21 -18.46 15.34 -6.04
C ARG A 21 -17.24 14.99 -6.90
N LEU A 22 -16.62 15.99 -7.51
CA LEU A 22 -15.40 15.80 -8.30
C LEU A 22 -14.28 15.21 -7.44
N ARG A 23 -14.00 15.78 -6.26
CA ARG A 23 -12.97 15.24 -5.36
C ARG A 23 -13.28 13.83 -4.88
N HIS A 24 -14.54 13.54 -4.55
CA HIS A 24 -14.93 12.25 -4.01
C HIS A 24 -14.88 11.12 -5.04
N TYR A 25 -15.26 11.38 -6.30
CA TYR A 25 -15.56 10.29 -7.23
C TYR A 25 -14.60 10.18 -8.41
N THR A 26 -13.71 11.15 -8.63
CA THR A 26 -12.74 11.08 -9.73
C THR A 26 -11.82 9.89 -9.56
N GLY A 27 -11.79 9.01 -10.57
CA GLY A 27 -10.93 7.84 -10.62
C GLY A 27 -11.27 6.71 -9.63
N LEU A 28 -12.36 6.83 -8.86
CA LEU A 28 -12.71 5.90 -7.78
C LEU A 28 -12.77 4.43 -8.24
N ALA A 29 -13.43 4.16 -9.37
CA ALA A 29 -13.60 2.81 -9.91
C ALA A 29 -12.27 2.10 -10.25
N SER A 30 -11.18 2.85 -10.40
CA SER A 30 -9.88 2.30 -10.79
C SER A 30 -8.90 2.15 -9.63
N LYS A 31 -9.24 2.62 -8.42
CA LYS A 31 -8.33 2.61 -7.28
C LYS A 31 -8.16 1.20 -6.68
N ALA A 32 -9.24 0.47 -6.44
CA ALA A 32 -9.16 -0.90 -5.93
C ALA A 32 -8.38 -1.85 -6.87
N PRO A 33 -8.63 -1.89 -8.20
CA PRO A 33 -7.83 -2.70 -9.11
C PRO A 33 -6.34 -2.30 -9.14
N ARG A 34 -6.02 -1.00 -9.01
CA ARG A 34 -4.64 -0.52 -8.95
C ARG A 34 -3.94 -0.94 -7.66
N LEU A 35 -4.64 -0.90 -6.52
CA LEU A 35 -4.11 -1.38 -5.25
C LEU A 35 -3.83 -2.88 -5.31
N ALA A 36 -4.76 -3.68 -5.87
CA ALA A 36 -4.53 -5.11 -6.06
C ALA A 36 -3.30 -5.40 -6.92
N ARG A 37 -3.10 -4.63 -8.01
CA ARG A 37 -1.89 -4.70 -8.84
C ARG A 37 -0.62 -4.35 -8.06
N LEU A 38 -0.64 -3.24 -7.32
CA LEU A 38 0.50 -2.81 -6.49
C LEU A 38 0.95 -3.89 -5.50
N LEU A 39 0.00 -4.57 -4.86
CA LEU A 39 0.31 -5.62 -3.88
C LEU A 39 0.85 -6.90 -4.53
N ARG A 40 0.46 -7.18 -5.78
CA ARG A 40 0.83 -8.40 -6.50
C ARG A 40 2.11 -8.25 -7.33
N ASP A 41 2.30 -7.11 -7.98
CA ASP A 41 3.28 -6.95 -9.05
C ASP A 41 4.70 -6.65 -8.51
N PHE A 42 4.85 -6.44 -7.20
CA PHE A 42 6.12 -6.13 -6.54
C PHE A 42 6.51 -7.20 -5.52
N ASN A 43 7.79 -7.53 -5.45
CA ASN A 43 8.34 -8.40 -4.41
C ASN A 43 8.62 -7.58 -3.14
N TRP A 44 7.56 -7.36 -2.35
CA TRP A 44 7.67 -6.64 -1.08
C TRP A 44 8.56 -7.40 -0.10
N GLY A 45 9.46 -6.67 0.56
CA GLY A 45 10.39 -7.21 1.55
C GLY A 45 10.54 -6.26 2.72
N ARG A 46 11.31 -6.68 3.72
CA ARG A 46 11.69 -5.80 4.82
C ARG A 46 12.60 -4.69 4.29
N LEU A 47 12.53 -3.51 4.90
CA LEU A 47 13.23 -2.33 4.41
C LEU A 47 14.75 -2.53 4.38
N ASP A 48 15.31 -3.18 5.40
CA ASP A 48 16.71 -3.53 5.50
C ASP A 48 17.13 -4.55 4.44
N ASP A 49 16.30 -5.56 4.18
CA ASP A 49 16.57 -6.56 3.14
C ASP A 49 16.58 -5.92 1.74
N VAL A 50 15.63 -5.02 1.45
CA VAL A 50 15.52 -4.34 0.14
C VAL A 50 16.61 -3.27 -0.05
N HIS A 51 17.09 -2.63 1.02
CA HIS A 51 18.11 -1.58 1.00
C HIS A 51 19.48 -2.01 1.56
N ALA A 52 19.75 -3.31 1.68
CA ALA A 52 20.97 -3.84 2.31
C ALA A 52 22.27 -3.22 1.76
N ALA A 53 22.34 -3.03 0.44
CA ALA A 53 23.49 -2.41 -0.23
C ALA A 53 23.70 -0.93 0.18
N ALA A 54 22.62 -0.18 0.44
CA ALA A 54 22.69 1.21 0.85
C ALA A 54 22.96 1.38 2.35
N LEU A 55 22.60 0.39 3.16
CA LEU A 55 22.74 0.44 4.63
C LEU A 55 24.12 -0.03 5.12
N GLY A 56 24.98 -0.52 4.23
CA GLY A 56 26.34 -0.98 4.59
C GLY A 56 26.36 -2.22 5.49
N GLN A 57 25.23 -2.92 5.62
CA GLN A 57 25.09 -4.17 6.37
C GLN A 57 24.05 -5.07 5.68
N ALA A 58 24.36 -6.36 5.56
CA ALA A 58 23.36 -7.42 5.51
C ALA A 58 23.59 -8.30 6.74
N ALA A 59 22.73 -8.16 7.75
CA ALA A 59 22.69 -9.00 8.94
C ALA A 59 21.34 -9.74 8.97
N PRO A 60 21.31 -11.00 9.45
CA PRO A 60 20.18 -11.90 9.22
C PRO A 60 18.88 -11.46 9.91
N PRO A 61 17.72 -11.80 9.33
CA PRO A 61 16.40 -11.47 9.89
C PRO A 61 16.18 -12.08 11.28
N PRO A 62 15.60 -11.35 12.26
CA PRO A 62 15.21 -11.96 13.54
C PRO A 62 14.12 -13.03 13.33
N GLY A 63 14.45 -14.28 13.66
CA GLY A 63 13.63 -15.49 13.51
C GLY A 63 14.43 -16.75 13.12
N MET A 64 15.63 -16.55 12.52
CA MET A 64 16.61 -17.59 12.25
C MET A 64 17.64 -17.60 13.40
N GLN A 65 17.66 -18.66 14.21
CA GLN A 65 18.50 -18.76 15.41
C GLN A 65 19.99 -18.64 15.06
N MET A 66 20.69 -17.71 15.72
CA MET A 66 22.11 -17.84 16.03
C MET A 66 22.18 -18.28 17.49
N ALA A 67 21.97 -19.57 17.74
CA ALA A 67 22.19 -20.17 19.06
C ALA A 67 23.62 -20.76 19.10
N ALA A 68 24.56 -19.96 19.57
CA ALA A 68 25.91 -20.30 20.03
C ALA A 68 26.37 -19.07 20.83
N GLU A 69 26.81 -19.11 22.08
CA GLU A 69 27.43 -20.12 22.96
C GLU A 69 26.78 -20.13 24.36
#